data_AF-A0A521ZM11-F1
#
_entry.id   AF-A0A521ZM11-F1
#
_cell.length_a   1.000
_cell.length_b   1.000
_cell.length_c   1.000
_cell.angle_alpha   90.00
_cell.angle_beta   90.00
_cell.angle_gamma   90.00
#
_symmetry.space_group_name_H-M   'P 1'
#
loop_
_entity.id
_entity.type
_entity.pdbx_description
1 polymer ?
#
loop_
_entity_poly.entity_id
_entity_poly.type
_entity_poly.pdbx_seq_one_letter_code
_entity_poly.pdbx_strand_id
1 'polypeptide(L)' 'MTQERLAESADLSLRNIQRIEAGEINVLMTTVVRIRKALGCSAEKLLPRE' A
#
# COMPACT_ATOMS: atom_id res chain seq x y z
N MET A 1 5.04 0.31 -11.19
CA MET A 1 5.82 0.85 -10.06
C MET A 1 6.51 -0.31 -9.37
N THR A 2 7.74 -0.14 -8.87
CA THR A 2 8.43 -1.15 -8.05
C THR A 2 8.07 -1.01 -6.57
N GLN A 3 8.32 -2.03 -5.75
CA GLN A 3 8.11 -1.96 -4.30
C GLN A 3 8.92 -0.84 -3.64
N GLU A 4 10.17 -0.63 -4.08
CA GLU A 4 11.03 0.46 -3.58
C GLU A 4 10.44 1.84 -3.87
N ARG A 5 9.91 2.03 -5.09
CA ARG A 5 9.26 3.30 -5.49
C ARG A 5 7.95 3.53 -4.74
N LEU A 6 7.19 2.47 -4.47
CA LEU A 6 5.97 2.56 -3.68
C LEU A 6 6.30 2.90 -2.22
N ALA A 7 7.32 2.25 -1.65
CA ALA A 7 7.81 2.52 -0.30
C ALA A 7 8.23 3.98 -0.14
N GLU A 8 9.04 4.50 -1.07
CA GLU A 8 9.45 5.91 -1.13
C GLU A 8 8.23 6.84 -1.23
N SER A 9 7.33 6.59 -2.19
CA SER A 9 6.18 7.45 -2.46
C SER A 9 5.11 7.43 -1.37
N ALA A 10 4.96 6.30 -0.66
CA ALA A 10 4.03 6.14 0.45
C ALA A 10 4.65 6.51 1.80
N ASP A 11 5.95 6.84 1.85
CA ASP A 11 6.75 7.04 3.07
C ASP A 11 6.69 5.83 4.04
N LEU A 12 6.86 4.64 3.47
CA LEU A 12 6.88 3.36 4.18
C LEU A 12 8.23 2.69 3.98
N SER A 13 8.63 1.83 4.90
CA SER A 13 9.79 0.97 4.67
C SER A 13 9.49 -0.08 3.60
N LEU A 14 10.50 -0.44 2.80
CA LEU A 14 10.38 -1.52 1.81
C LEU A 14 9.87 -2.82 2.43
N ARG A 15 10.38 -3.17 3.62
CA ARG A 15 9.95 -4.34 4.38
C ARG A 15 8.46 -4.27 4.75
N ASN A 16 7.94 -3.09 5.09
CA ASN A 16 6.50 -2.96 5.36
C ASN A 16 5.68 -3.20 4.10
N ILE A 17 6.05 -2.62 2.94
CA ILE A 17 5.36 -2.89 1.66
C ILE A 17 5.32 -4.39 1.37
N GLN A 18 6.46 -5.08 1.48
CA GLN A 18 6.55 -6.52 1.22
C GLN A 18 5.63 -7.35 2.13
N ARG A 19 5.59 -7.04 3.43
CA ARG A 19 4.72 -7.75 4.38
C ARG A 19 3.24 -7.47 4.14
N ILE A 20 2.90 -6.27 3.67
CA ILE A 20 1.53 -5.91 3.29
C ILE A 20 1.11 -6.71 2.06
N GLU A 21 1.94 -6.73 1.02
CA GLU A 21 1.65 -7.48 -0.22
C GLU A 21 1.59 -9.00 0.02
N ALA A 22 2.37 -9.51 0.97
CA ALA A 22 2.33 -10.91 1.41
C ALA A 22 1.16 -11.24 2.37
N GLY A 23 0.39 -10.24 2.82
CA GLY A 23 -0.72 -10.44 3.76
C GLY A 23 -0.29 -10.81 5.20
N GLU A 24 0.96 -10.55 5.58
CA GLU A 24 1.52 -10.93 6.88
C GLU A 24 1.15 -9.98 8.02
N ILE A 25 0.65 -8.79 7.70
CA ILE A 25 0.28 -7.78 8.70
C ILE A 25 -1.07 -7.17 8.42
N ASN A 26 -1.79 -6.87 9.50
CA ASN A 26 -2.94 -6.00 9.44
C ASN A 26 -2.47 -4.56 9.23
N VAL A 27 -3.05 -3.88 8.25
CA VAL A 27 -2.72 -2.50 7.91
C VAL A 27 -3.74 -1.53 8.50
N LEU A 28 -3.23 -0.44 9.05
CA LEU A 28 -4.07 0.68 9.44
C LEU A 28 -4.69 1.32 8.19
N MET A 29 -5.93 1.79 8.30
CA MET A 29 -6.61 2.44 7.19
C MET A 29 -5.86 3.71 6.70
N THR A 30 -5.13 4.39 7.60
CA THR A 30 -4.26 5.50 7.25
C THR A 30 -3.12 5.08 6.32
N THR A 31 -2.53 3.91 6.54
CA THR A 31 -1.52 3.31 5.66
C THR A 31 -2.09 2.97 4.29
N VAL A 32 -3.31 2.41 4.25
CA VAL A 32 -4.03 2.14 3.00
C VAL A 32 -4.26 3.43 2.20
N VAL A 33 -4.64 4.53 2.86
CA VAL A 33 -4.81 5.84 2.21
C VAL A 33 -3.49 6.35 1.61
N ARG A 34 -2.36 6.17 2.30
CA ARG A 34 -1.02 6.56 1.80
C ARG A 34 -0.64 5.74 0.57
N ILE A 35 -0.79 4.42 0.63
CA ILE A 35 -0.52 3.50 -0.49
C ILE A 35 -1.40 3.85 -1.70
N ARG A 36 -2.71 4.09 -1.49
CA ARG A 36 -3.63 4.52 -2.56
C ARG A 36 -3.16 5.80 -3.25
N LYS A 37 -2.78 6.81 -2.46
CA LYS A 37 -2.29 8.09 -3.00
C LYS A 37 -1.01 7.89 -3.81
N ALA A 38 -0.06 7.09 -3.30
CA ALA A 38 1.18 6.75 -4.00
C ALA A 38 0.93 5.96 -5.31
N LEU A 39 -0.06 5.07 -5.32
CA LEU A 39 -0.48 4.32 -6.52
C LEU A 39 -1.30 5.16 -7.52
N GLY A 40 -1.81 6.32 -7.11
CA GLY A 40 -2.67 7.16 -7.95
C GLY A 40 -3.98 6.48 -8.36
N CYS A 41 -4.52 5.57 -7.54
CA CYS A 41 -5.70 4.78 -7.87
C CYS A 41 -6.95 5.17 -7.06
N SER A 42 -8.12 4.78 -7.56
CA SER A 42 -9.38 4.87 -6.82
C SER A 42 -9.45 3.81 -5.72
N ALA A 43 -10.25 4.06 -4.68
CA ALA A 43 -10.37 3.14 -3.54
C ALA A 43 -10.91 1.76 -3.96
N GLU A 44 -11.86 1.72 -4.88
CA GLU A 44 -12.45 0.52 -5.49
C GLU A 44 -11.45 -0.38 -6.26
N LYS A 45 -10.28 0.15 -6.64
CA LYS A 45 -9.21 -0.62 -7.27
C LYS A 45 -8.22 -1.21 -6.26
N LEU A 46 -8.15 -0.63 -5.06
CA LEU A 46 -7.26 -1.07 -4.00
C LEU A 46 -7.95 -2.00 -3.01
N LEU A 47 -9.22 -1.74 -2.72
CA LEU A 47 -10.01 -2.50 -1.77
C LEU A 47 -10.71 -3.68 -2.47
N PRO A 48 -10.91 -4.80 -1.79
CA PRO A 48 -11.68 -5.92 -2.31
C PRO A 48 -13.11 -5.47 -2.63
N ARG A 49 -13.68 -6.06 -3.68
CA ARG A 49 -15.10 -5.91 -4.02
C ARG A 49 -15.87 -7.02 -3.29
N GLU A 50 -17.05 -6.67 -2.79
CA GLU A 50 -18.01 -7.63 -2.23
C GLU A 50 -18.46 -8.66 -3.27
#